data_AF-A0A9P3GRB2-F1
#
_entry.id   AF-A0A9P3GRB2-F1
#
_cell.length_a   1.000
_cell.length_b   1.000
_cell.length_c   1.000
_cell.angle_alpha   90.00
_cell.angle_beta   90.00
_cell.angle_gamma   90.00
#
_symmetry.space_group_name_H-M   'P 1'
#
loop_
_entity.id
_entity.type
_entity.pdbx_description
1 polymer ?
#
loop_
_entity_poly.entity_id
_entity_poly.type
_entity_poly.pdbx_seq_one_letter_code
_entity_poly.pdbx_strand_id
1 'polypeptide(L)'
;MVAKGSPGSREDTIEAHFDYSDWRKYTAMGSSLAKKHVEAIEDAVKHEDIYTAFKEKLEPENVSAWIAMAVAYEKDPKQPDPYFRVSKGLSEADIKLQLAEEDDSAPDGVVAVGQAITVSAVLIELLELEDQQFCLRYMTVSRNTAHQNTEIVKKRTALRRRLTAIRDIQSIYMPCVPRLVAAALHASSDSPSSPNAQLPEHQPLFLLHQLSPEDLDLCVPGLADMETRLREAQMHDSLDKLRCQLHVKSRMMMFKTRYVRHQGANTKMRRRLDVNDARIIVLAEKYQAA
;
A
#
# COMPACT_ATOMS: atom_id res chain seq x y z
N MET A 1 60.13 6.93 -25.61
CA MET A 1 59.20 7.62 -26.54
C MET A 1 57.84 6.97 -26.42
N VAL A 2 56.89 7.63 -25.78
CA VAL A 2 55.48 7.17 -25.76
C VAL A 2 54.90 7.55 -27.12
N ALA A 3 54.59 6.55 -27.94
CA ALA A 3 53.96 6.76 -29.23
C ALA A 3 52.60 7.46 -29.00
N LYS A 4 52.51 8.74 -29.37
CA LYS A 4 51.22 9.42 -29.51
C LYS A 4 50.50 8.71 -30.66
N GLY A 5 49.41 8.01 -30.35
CA GLY A 5 48.56 7.40 -31.37
C GLY A 5 48.11 8.43 -32.40
N SER A 6 47.93 7.97 -33.65
CA SER A 6 47.48 8.80 -34.78
C SER A 6 46.21 9.58 -34.39
N PRO A 7 46.06 10.86 -34.79
CA PRO A 7 44.79 11.58 -34.66
C PRO A 7 43.69 10.73 -35.29
N GLY A 8 42.64 10.39 -34.53
CA GLY A 8 41.56 9.49 -34.97
C GLY A 8 41.58 8.09 -34.35
N SER A 9 42.71 7.59 -33.83
CA SER A 9 42.82 6.21 -33.30
C SER A 9 41.82 5.91 -32.16
N ARG A 10 41.46 6.92 -31.35
CA ARG A 10 40.43 6.78 -30.32
C ARG A 10 39.03 6.62 -30.91
N GLU A 11 38.73 7.34 -31.98
CA GLU A 11 37.43 7.30 -32.66
C GLU A 11 37.25 5.95 -33.37
N ASP A 12 38.27 5.52 -34.13
CA ASP A 12 38.29 4.20 -34.79
C ASP A 12 38.12 3.04 -33.79
N THR A 13 38.75 3.15 -32.62
CA THR A 13 38.61 2.13 -31.56
C THR A 13 37.19 2.08 -31.02
N ILE A 14 36.55 3.23 -30.83
CA ILE A 14 35.16 3.30 -30.36
C ILE A 14 34.20 2.75 -31.41
N GLU A 15 34.39 3.10 -32.68
CA GLU A 15 33.58 2.63 -33.81
C GLU A 15 33.69 1.11 -33.96
N ALA A 16 34.91 0.55 -33.95
CA ALA A 16 35.12 -0.90 -34.01
C ALA A 16 34.44 -1.65 -32.83
N HIS A 17 34.45 -1.06 -31.63
CA HIS A 17 33.74 -1.64 -30.48
C HIS A 17 32.21 -1.58 -30.64
N PHE A 18 31.67 -0.49 -31.20
CA PHE A 18 30.24 -0.36 -31.48
C PHE A 18 29.79 -1.32 -32.59
N ASP A 19 30.53 -1.40 -33.69
CA ASP A 19 30.26 -2.32 -34.80
C ASP A 19 30.28 -3.78 -34.35
N TYR A 20 31.28 -4.16 -33.56
CA TYR A 20 31.34 -5.51 -32.99
C TYR A 20 30.15 -5.77 -32.05
N SER A 21 29.77 -4.78 -31.23
CA SER A 21 28.60 -4.89 -30.34
C SER A 21 27.31 -5.08 -31.13
N ASP A 22 27.12 -4.33 -32.21
CA ASP A 22 25.93 -4.40 -33.05
C ASP A 22 25.88 -5.70 -33.85
N TRP A 23 26.99 -6.12 -34.47
CA TRP A 23 27.11 -7.44 -35.10
C TRP A 23 26.75 -8.57 -34.12
N ARG A 24 27.24 -8.49 -32.88
CA ARG A 24 26.92 -9.48 -31.84
C ARG A 24 25.45 -9.43 -31.44
N LYS A 25 24.81 -8.26 -31.38
CA LYS A 25 23.35 -8.16 -31.15
C LYS A 25 22.57 -8.80 -32.29
N TYR A 26 22.91 -8.50 -33.54
CA TYR A 26 22.23 -9.06 -34.71
C TYR A 26 22.35 -10.58 -34.77
N THR A 27 23.55 -11.12 -34.59
CA THR A 27 23.79 -12.57 -34.61
C THR A 27 23.17 -13.30 -33.42
N ALA A 28 23.16 -12.68 -32.22
CA ALA A 28 22.54 -13.26 -31.03
C ALA A 28 21.00 -13.03 -30.94
N MET A 29 20.42 -12.21 -31.81
CA MET A 29 19.01 -11.85 -31.74
C MET A 29 18.10 -13.07 -31.93
N GLY A 30 18.42 -13.95 -32.87
CA GLY A 30 17.61 -15.15 -33.15
C GLY A 30 17.51 -16.08 -31.93
N SER A 31 18.63 -16.40 -31.29
CA SER A 31 18.65 -17.25 -30.09
C SER A 31 18.01 -16.55 -28.89
N SER A 32 18.19 -15.23 -28.74
CA SER A 32 17.54 -14.45 -27.68
C SER A 32 16.01 -14.41 -27.85
N LEU A 33 15.52 -14.20 -29.08
CA LEU A 33 14.08 -14.19 -29.37
C LEU A 33 13.47 -15.58 -29.21
N ALA A 34 14.15 -16.63 -29.65
CA ALA A 34 13.70 -18.01 -29.46
C ALA A 34 13.52 -18.32 -27.97
N LYS A 35 14.50 -17.96 -27.13
CA LYS A 35 14.40 -18.14 -25.67
C LYS A 35 13.23 -17.36 -25.08
N LYS A 36 13.09 -16.07 -25.44
CA LYS A 36 11.98 -15.23 -24.96
C LYS A 36 10.62 -15.73 -25.43
N HIS A 37 10.54 -16.35 -26.60
CA HIS A 37 9.29 -16.92 -27.10
C HIS A 37 8.86 -18.11 -26.26
N VAL A 38 9.78 -19.01 -25.89
CA VAL A 38 9.50 -20.12 -24.96
C VAL A 38 9.04 -19.60 -23.61
N GLU A 39 9.76 -18.63 -23.02
CA GLU A 39 9.36 -17.98 -21.76
C GLU A 39 7.97 -17.33 -21.87
N ALA A 40 7.66 -16.67 -22.99
CA ALA A 40 6.36 -16.04 -23.22
C ALA A 40 5.21 -17.04 -23.33
N ILE A 41 5.45 -18.25 -23.87
CA ILE A 41 4.44 -19.32 -23.91
C ILE A 41 4.14 -19.78 -22.48
N GLU A 42 5.17 -20.03 -21.68
CA GLU A 42 4.99 -20.43 -20.28
C GLU A 42 4.26 -19.37 -19.47
N ASP A 43 4.60 -18.10 -19.65
CA ASP A 43 3.95 -16.99 -18.95
C ASP A 43 2.52 -16.75 -19.45
N ALA A 44 2.23 -16.99 -20.73
CA ALA A 44 0.87 -16.90 -21.26
C ALA A 44 -0.08 -17.89 -20.57
N VAL A 45 0.36 -19.15 -20.40
CA VAL A 45 -0.42 -20.17 -19.68
C VAL A 45 -0.68 -19.74 -18.24
N LYS A 46 0.36 -19.29 -17.51
CA LYS A 46 0.20 -18.81 -16.12
C LYS A 46 -0.78 -17.64 -16.04
N HIS A 47 -0.71 -16.69 -16.96
CA HIS A 47 -1.60 -15.54 -16.99
C HIS A 47 -3.04 -15.93 -17.33
N GLU A 48 -3.23 -16.91 -18.19
CA GLU A 48 -4.55 -17.48 -18.49
C GLU A 48 -5.15 -18.16 -17.26
N ASP A 49 -4.39 -18.98 -16.54
CA ASP A 49 -4.83 -19.63 -15.29
C ASP A 49 -5.22 -18.61 -14.21
N ILE A 50 -4.44 -17.54 -14.06
CA ILE A 50 -4.76 -16.46 -13.12
C ILE A 50 -6.04 -15.74 -13.54
N TYR A 51 -6.21 -15.49 -14.85
CA TYR A 51 -7.38 -14.81 -15.38
C TYR A 51 -8.66 -15.64 -15.23
N THR A 52 -8.61 -16.94 -15.54
CA THR A 52 -9.76 -17.85 -15.38
C THR A 52 -10.16 -17.96 -13.91
N ALA A 53 -9.20 -18.20 -13.01
CA ALA A 53 -9.44 -18.27 -11.57
C ALA A 53 -9.99 -16.95 -10.99
N PHE A 54 -9.63 -15.80 -11.56
CA PHE A 54 -10.20 -14.51 -11.19
C PHE A 54 -11.62 -14.33 -11.75
N LYS A 55 -11.84 -14.69 -13.01
CA LYS A 55 -13.13 -14.58 -13.70
C LYS A 55 -14.20 -15.45 -13.03
N GLU A 56 -13.85 -16.65 -12.57
CA GLU A 56 -14.77 -17.56 -11.87
C GLU A 56 -15.32 -16.99 -10.55
N LYS A 57 -14.58 -16.08 -9.91
CA LYS A 57 -15.00 -15.44 -8.65
C LYS A 57 -15.95 -14.27 -8.85
N LEU A 58 -16.16 -13.85 -10.09
CA LEU A 58 -16.96 -12.68 -10.44
C LEU A 58 -18.31 -13.10 -11.01
N GLU A 59 -19.32 -12.27 -10.76
CA GLU A 59 -20.63 -12.47 -11.36
C GLU A 59 -20.56 -12.35 -12.89
N PRO A 60 -21.06 -13.33 -13.65
CA PRO A 60 -20.87 -13.39 -15.10
C PRO A 60 -21.53 -12.22 -15.83
N GLU A 61 -22.62 -11.68 -15.29
CA GLU A 61 -23.31 -10.51 -15.83
C GLU A 61 -22.41 -9.27 -15.80
N ASN A 62 -21.79 -8.98 -14.65
CA ASN A 62 -20.87 -7.86 -14.48
C ASN A 62 -19.64 -7.98 -15.39
N VAL A 63 -19.10 -9.19 -15.55
CA VAL A 63 -17.96 -9.44 -16.45
C VAL A 63 -18.35 -9.15 -17.90
N SER A 64 -19.51 -9.65 -18.35
CA SER A 64 -19.96 -9.44 -19.73
C SER A 64 -20.23 -7.97 -20.05
N ALA A 65 -20.88 -7.24 -19.13
CA ALA A 65 -21.14 -5.82 -19.27
C ALA A 65 -19.84 -5.02 -19.31
N TRP A 66 -18.86 -5.35 -18.45
CA TRP A 66 -17.58 -4.66 -18.43
C TRP A 66 -16.75 -4.90 -19.70
N ILE A 67 -16.69 -6.15 -20.20
CA ILE A 67 -16.01 -6.46 -21.46
C ILE A 67 -16.65 -5.70 -22.63
N ALA A 68 -17.98 -5.61 -22.67
CA ALA A 68 -18.67 -4.84 -23.71
C ALA A 68 -18.31 -3.36 -23.68
N MET A 69 -18.23 -2.74 -22.49
CA MET A 69 -17.78 -1.36 -22.34
C MET A 69 -16.32 -1.17 -22.75
N ALA A 70 -15.41 -2.09 -22.35
CA ALA A 70 -14.00 -2.05 -22.73
C ALA A 70 -13.80 -2.13 -24.24
N VAL A 71 -14.44 -3.09 -24.91
CA VAL A 71 -14.37 -3.24 -26.37
C VAL A 71 -14.96 -2.04 -27.11
N ALA A 72 -16.05 -1.44 -26.60
CA ALA A 72 -16.63 -0.24 -27.19
C ALA A 72 -15.67 0.96 -27.10
N TYR A 73 -15.01 1.14 -25.95
CA TYR A 73 -14.04 2.22 -25.75
C TYR A 73 -12.73 2.01 -26.53
N GLU A 74 -12.22 0.78 -26.61
CA GLU A 74 -11.03 0.48 -27.43
C GLU A 74 -11.27 0.74 -28.93
N LYS A 75 -12.51 0.59 -29.40
CA LYS A 75 -12.90 0.93 -30.78
C LYS A 75 -13.10 2.44 -30.99
N ASP A 76 -13.71 3.13 -30.03
CA ASP A 76 -13.95 4.58 -30.09
C ASP A 76 -13.61 5.26 -28.75
N PRO A 77 -12.46 5.97 -28.66
CA PRO A 77 -12.04 6.67 -27.45
C PRO A 77 -12.96 7.81 -26.98
N LYS A 78 -14.04 8.13 -27.73
CA LYS A 78 -15.06 9.10 -27.33
C LYS A 78 -16.16 8.51 -26.43
N GLN A 79 -16.26 7.18 -26.38
CA GLN A 79 -17.18 6.49 -25.47
C GLN A 79 -16.76 6.69 -24.01
N PRO A 80 -17.66 6.49 -23.03
CA PRO A 80 -17.31 6.61 -21.62
C PRO A 80 -16.16 5.64 -21.30
N ASP A 81 -15.07 6.19 -20.75
CA ASP A 81 -13.87 5.44 -20.43
C ASP A 81 -14.17 4.45 -19.28
N PRO A 82 -14.20 3.13 -19.53
CA PRO A 82 -14.49 2.13 -18.50
C PRO A 82 -13.36 1.98 -17.48
N TYR A 83 -12.20 2.59 -17.75
CA TYR A 83 -11.06 2.66 -16.85
C TYR A 83 -11.07 3.95 -16.01
N PHE A 84 -11.87 4.97 -16.39
CA PHE A 84 -12.07 6.18 -15.60
C PHE A 84 -13.12 5.92 -14.51
N ARG A 85 -12.77 6.20 -13.25
CA ARG A 85 -13.65 5.99 -12.11
C ARG A 85 -14.25 7.31 -11.64
N VAL A 86 -15.56 7.28 -11.45
CA VAL A 86 -16.28 8.25 -10.62
C VAL A 86 -16.34 7.64 -9.22
N SER A 87 -15.68 8.26 -8.24
CA SER A 87 -15.79 7.81 -6.85
C SER A 87 -17.26 7.90 -6.43
N LYS A 88 -17.82 6.79 -5.96
CA LYS A 88 -19.19 6.69 -5.48
C LYS A 88 -19.12 6.43 -3.98
N GLY A 89 -19.57 7.38 -3.18
CA GLY A 89 -19.59 7.27 -1.71
C GLY A 89 -18.99 8.50 -1.02
N LEU A 90 -19.10 8.52 0.30
CA LEU A 90 -18.42 9.48 1.17
C LEU A 90 -16.97 9.05 1.32
N SER A 91 -16.03 9.97 1.13
CA SER A 91 -14.61 9.70 1.39
C SER A 91 -14.35 9.51 2.89
N GLU A 92 -13.22 8.89 3.24
CA GLU A 92 -12.72 8.85 4.63
C GLU A 92 -12.67 10.27 5.23
N ALA A 93 -12.31 11.27 4.42
CA ALA A 93 -12.30 12.68 4.84
C ALA A 93 -13.71 13.24 5.10
N ASP A 94 -14.70 12.85 4.29
CA ASP A 94 -16.08 13.31 4.43
C ASP A 94 -16.73 12.72 5.69
N ILE A 95 -16.47 11.44 5.99
CA ILE A 95 -16.97 10.81 7.22
C ILE A 95 -16.30 11.42 8.46
N LYS A 96 -14.99 11.71 8.41
CA LYS A 96 -14.31 12.42 9.51
C LYS A 96 -14.92 13.81 9.75
N LEU A 97 -15.28 14.52 8.68
CA LEU A 97 -15.95 15.81 8.79
C LEU A 97 -17.35 15.65 9.40
N GLN A 98 -18.15 14.68 8.94
CA GLN A 98 -19.47 14.40 9.52
C GLN A 98 -19.39 14.09 11.01
N LEU A 99 -18.45 13.24 11.42
CA LEU A 99 -18.26 12.91 12.84
C LEU A 99 -17.85 14.13 13.68
N ALA A 100 -17.00 15.01 13.13
CA ALA A 100 -16.64 16.26 13.80
C ALA A 100 -17.84 17.23 13.93
N GLU A 101 -18.69 17.32 12.91
CA GLU A 101 -19.93 18.12 12.96
C GLU A 101 -20.98 17.52 13.91
N GLU A 102 -21.09 16.19 13.96
CA GLU A 102 -21.94 15.45 14.92
C GLU A 102 -21.47 15.73 16.36
N ASP A 103 -20.15 15.74 16.61
CA ASP A 103 -19.56 16.07 17.90
C ASP A 103 -19.79 17.54 18.31
N ASP A 104 -19.65 18.50 17.38
CA ASP A 104 -19.86 19.94 17.63
C ASP A 104 -21.34 20.29 17.87
N SER A 105 -22.26 19.54 17.26
CA SER A 105 -23.70 19.77 17.37
C SER A 105 -24.37 19.03 18.55
N ALA A 106 -23.66 18.10 19.18
CA ALA A 106 -24.16 17.36 20.33
C ALA A 106 -24.26 18.26 21.58
N PRO A 107 -25.46 18.43 22.18
CA PRO A 107 -25.61 19.20 23.41
C PRO A 107 -25.05 18.44 24.62
N ASP A 108 -23.85 18.78 25.09
CA ASP A 108 -23.22 18.37 26.37
C ASP A 108 -23.33 16.86 26.76
N GLY A 109 -23.52 15.96 25.79
CA GLY A 109 -23.95 14.57 26.06
C GLY A 109 -22.92 13.47 25.79
N VAL A 110 -21.83 13.76 25.06
CA VAL A 110 -20.73 12.79 24.80
C VAL A 110 -19.36 13.36 25.20
N VAL A 111 -19.33 14.55 25.81
CA VAL A 111 -18.17 15.03 26.58
C VAL A 111 -18.34 14.56 28.03
N ALA A 112 -18.22 13.26 28.27
CA ALA A 112 -18.30 12.69 29.61
C ALA A 112 -17.14 11.71 29.84
N VAL A 113 -15.96 12.26 30.13
CA VAL A 113 -15.20 12.11 31.39
C VAL A 113 -13.94 12.98 31.28
N GLY A 114 -13.98 14.21 31.81
CA GLY A 114 -12.78 14.93 32.27
C GLY A 114 -11.72 15.42 31.27
N GLN A 115 -11.84 15.19 29.95
CA GLN A 115 -10.90 15.73 28.94
C GLN A 115 -11.61 16.26 27.68
N ALA A 116 -10.95 17.21 27.00
CA ALA A 116 -11.43 17.95 25.84
C ALA A 116 -11.40 17.17 24.51
N ILE A 117 -11.42 15.83 24.54
CA ILE A 117 -11.26 14.98 23.35
C ILE A 117 -12.54 14.16 23.17
N THR A 118 -13.09 14.18 21.96
CA THR A 118 -14.33 13.46 21.62
C THR A 118 -14.05 12.00 21.29
N VAL A 119 -15.08 11.15 21.39
CA VAL A 119 -14.99 9.72 21.12
C VAL A 119 -14.59 9.45 19.66
N SER A 120 -15.16 10.20 18.73
CA SER A 120 -14.84 10.07 17.30
C SER A 120 -13.37 10.42 17.02
N ALA A 121 -12.83 11.44 17.69
CA ALA A 121 -11.43 11.84 17.56
C ALA A 121 -10.45 10.75 18.06
N VAL A 122 -10.81 10.04 19.14
CA VAL A 122 -10.01 8.89 19.63
C VAL A 122 -9.99 7.77 18.58
N LEU A 123 -11.14 7.42 17.99
CA LEU A 123 -11.20 6.41 16.92
C LEU A 123 -10.37 6.82 15.70
N ILE A 124 -10.50 8.07 15.26
CA ILE A 124 -9.73 8.60 14.14
C ILE A 124 -8.23 8.51 14.43
N GLU A 125 -7.79 8.89 15.63
CA GLU A 125 -6.38 8.78 16.02
C GLU A 125 -5.91 7.31 16.05
N LEU A 126 -6.73 6.38 16.55
CA LEU A 126 -6.39 4.95 16.53
C LEU A 126 -6.22 4.41 15.10
N LEU A 127 -7.10 4.79 14.17
CA LEU A 127 -6.98 4.41 12.75
C LEU A 127 -5.74 5.05 12.09
N GLU A 128 -5.41 6.29 12.42
CA GLU A 128 -4.17 6.92 11.94
C GLU A 128 -2.91 6.23 12.49
N LEU A 129 -2.94 5.76 13.74
CA LEU A 129 -1.85 4.98 14.31
C LEU A 129 -1.71 3.64 13.60
N GLU A 130 -2.81 2.99 13.23
CA GLU A 130 -2.80 1.77 12.42
C GLU A 130 -2.12 2.01 11.06
N ASP A 131 -2.47 3.11 10.38
CA ASP A 131 -1.83 3.54 9.13
C ASP A 131 -0.32 3.76 9.30
N GLN A 132 0.11 4.33 10.42
CA GLN A 132 1.53 4.50 10.76
C GLN A 132 2.23 3.16 11.02
N GLN A 133 1.55 2.20 11.66
CA GLN A 133 2.06 0.85 11.84
C GLN A 133 2.25 0.14 10.49
N PHE A 134 1.28 0.18 9.57
CA PHE A 134 1.41 -0.38 8.22
C PHE A 134 2.64 0.16 7.49
N CYS A 135 2.80 1.48 7.48
CA CYS A 135 3.94 2.13 6.84
C CYS A 135 5.29 1.69 7.46
N LEU A 136 5.35 1.60 8.80
CA LEU A 136 6.59 1.22 9.49
C LEU A 136 6.94 -0.25 9.26
N ARG A 137 5.97 -1.16 9.31
CA ARG A 137 6.19 -2.57 9.00
C ARG A 137 6.83 -2.71 7.62
N TYR A 138 6.26 -2.05 6.61
CA TYR A 138 6.83 -2.08 5.27
C TYR A 138 8.26 -1.52 5.19
N MET A 139 8.52 -0.37 5.83
CA MET A 139 9.85 0.24 5.84
C MET A 139 10.91 -0.69 6.45
N THR A 140 10.55 -1.53 7.42
CA THR A 140 11.49 -2.45 8.07
C THR A 140 11.83 -3.71 7.27
N VAL A 141 11.01 -4.09 6.29
CA VAL A 141 11.25 -5.27 5.43
C VAL A 141 12.41 -5.03 4.44
N SER A 142 12.65 -3.78 4.05
CA SER A 142 13.65 -3.43 3.04
C SER A 142 15.08 -3.32 3.61
N ARG A 143 16.10 -3.58 2.79
CA ARG A 143 17.49 -3.26 3.14
C ARG A 143 17.66 -1.75 3.19
N ASN A 144 17.75 -1.23 4.41
CA ASN A 144 17.84 0.20 4.67
C ASN A 144 19.29 0.67 4.83
N THR A 145 19.55 1.86 4.32
CA THR A 145 20.79 2.61 4.60
C THR A 145 20.82 3.05 6.07
N ALA A 146 22.00 3.39 6.58
CA ALA A 146 22.15 3.92 7.94
C ALA A 146 21.22 5.12 8.19
N HIS A 147 21.12 6.03 7.21
CA HIS A 147 20.21 7.17 7.28
C HIS A 147 18.74 6.74 7.39
N GLN A 148 18.29 5.81 6.54
CA GLN A 148 16.92 5.28 6.63
C GLN A 148 16.63 4.57 7.96
N ASN A 149 17.62 3.85 8.52
CA ASN A 149 17.48 3.25 9.85
C ASN A 149 17.33 4.31 10.95
N THR A 150 18.04 5.44 10.88
CA THR A 150 17.83 6.54 11.83
C THR A 150 16.41 7.10 11.75
N GLU A 151 15.85 7.22 10.54
CA GLU A 151 14.47 7.66 10.35
C GLU A 151 13.46 6.65 10.88
N ILE A 152 13.70 5.35 10.70
CA ILE A 152 12.86 4.28 11.29
C ILE A 152 12.87 4.37 12.82
N VAL A 153 14.04 4.55 13.44
CA VAL A 153 14.14 4.70 14.90
C VAL A 153 13.36 5.92 15.38
N LYS A 154 13.50 7.08 14.72
CA LYS A 154 12.73 8.29 15.05
C LYS A 154 11.22 8.04 14.96
N LYS A 155 10.77 7.41 13.87
CA LYS A 155 9.36 7.07 13.67
C LYS A 155 8.84 6.09 14.72
N ARG A 156 9.62 5.07 15.09
CA ARG A 156 9.28 4.15 16.19
C ARG A 156 9.15 4.87 17.53
N THR A 157 10.06 5.79 17.84
CA THR A 157 9.98 6.59 19.07
C THR A 157 8.74 7.49 19.08
N ALA A 158 8.43 8.13 17.96
CA ALA A 158 7.23 8.95 17.82
C ALA A 158 5.95 8.11 17.96
N LEU A 159 5.88 6.97 17.27
CA LEU A 159 4.75 6.05 17.33
C LEU A 159 4.54 5.54 18.75
N ARG A 160 5.61 5.13 19.45
CA ARG A 160 5.52 4.67 20.84
C ARG A 160 4.97 5.76 21.77
N ARG A 161 5.39 7.02 21.61
CA ARG A 161 4.86 8.14 22.41
C ARG A 161 3.37 8.36 22.18
N ARG A 162 2.92 8.38 20.92
CA ARG A 162 1.49 8.52 20.60
C ARG A 162 0.68 7.35 21.12
N LEU A 163 1.22 6.12 20.99
CA LEU A 163 0.56 4.91 21.46
C LEU A 163 0.41 4.90 22.99
N THR A 164 1.39 5.38 23.74
CA THR A 164 1.23 5.58 25.20
C THR A 164 0.15 6.61 25.51
N ALA A 165 0.18 7.78 24.85
CA ALA A 165 -0.78 8.84 25.11
C ALA A 165 -2.23 8.44 24.78
N ILE A 166 -2.45 7.79 23.63
CA ILE A 166 -3.80 7.38 23.22
C ILE A 166 -4.34 6.28 24.12
N ARG A 167 -3.49 5.44 24.72
CA ARG A 167 -3.94 4.34 25.60
C ARG A 167 -4.52 4.83 26.91
N ASP A 168 -3.96 5.89 27.46
CA ASP A 168 -4.50 6.51 28.68
C ASP A 168 -5.95 6.97 28.40
N ILE A 169 -6.18 7.59 27.24
CA ILE A 169 -7.50 8.04 26.80
C ILE A 169 -8.41 6.85 26.42
N GLN A 170 -7.90 5.87 25.68
CA GLN A 170 -8.63 4.67 25.26
C GLN A 170 -9.14 3.88 26.46
N SER A 171 -8.41 3.87 27.59
CA SER A 171 -8.85 3.18 28.81
C SER A 171 -10.14 3.76 29.42
N ILE A 172 -10.46 5.02 29.11
CA ILE A 172 -11.68 5.70 29.59
C ILE A 172 -12.90 5.21 28.78
N TYR A 173 -12.76 5.11 27.45
CA TYR A 173 -13.84 4.77 26.54
C TYR A 173 -13.97 3.25 26.27
N MET A 174 -12.87 2.51 26.41
CA MET A 174 -12.78 1.05 26.21
C MET A 174 -12.07 0.40 27.42
N PRO A 175 -12.78 0.20 28.56
CA PRO A 175 -12.19 -0.31 29.80
C PRO A 175 -11.60 -1.73 29.71
N CYS A 176 -11.96 -2.50 28.68
CA CYS A 176 -11.41 -3.83 28.43
C CYS A 176 -9.97 -3.80 27.90
N VAL A 177 -9.55 -2.70 27.24
CA VAL A 177 -8.27 -2.63 26.52
C VAL A 177 -7.04 -2.76 27.43
N PRO A 178 -6.94 -2.11 28.62
CA PRO A 178 -5.78 -2.29 29.49
C PRO A 178 -5.54 -3.75 29.88
N ARG A 179 -6.61 -4.51 30.13
CA ARG A 179 -6.52 -5.95 30.42
C ARG A 179 -6.01 -6.74 29.22
N LEU A 180 -6.52 -6.45 28.02
CA LEU A 180 -6.11 -7.12 26.79
C LEU A 180 -4.65 -6.82 26.43
N VAL A 181 -4.21 -5.57 26.60
CA VAL A 181 -2.82 -5.15 26.40
C VAL A 181 -1.89 -5.87 27.38
N ALA A 182 -2.26 -5.94 28.67
CA ALA A 182 -1.47 -6.66 29.66
C ALA A 182 -1.35 -8.15 29.31
N ALA A 183 -2.46 -8.79 28.90
CA ALA A 183 -2.45 -10.18 28.46
C ALA A 183 -1.54 -10.41 27.23
N ALA A 184 -1.59 -9.51 26.24
CA ALA A 184 -0.73 -9.60 25.06
C ALA A 184 0.75 -9.40 25.39
N LEU A 185 1.08 -8.51 26.34
CA LEU A 185 2.45 -8.32 26.81
C LEU A 185 2.98 -9.56 27.54
N HIS A 186 2.17 -10.19 28.40
CA HIS A 186 2.53 -11.44 29.07
C HIS A 186 2.72 -12.61 28.10
N ALA A 187 1.82 -12.76 27.12
CA ALA A 187 1.99 -13.77 26.08
C ALA A 187 3.27 -13.58 25.26
N SER A 188 3.71 -12.33 25.06
CA SER A 188 4.96 -12.01 24.36
C SER A 188 6.23 -12.25 25.18
N SER A 189 6.15 -12.17 26.52
CA SER A 189 7.32 -12.41 27.39
C SER A 189 7.64 -13.90 27.56
N ASP A 190 6.64 -14.77 27.45
CA ASP A 190 6.82 -16.22 27.60
C ASP A 190 7.42 -16.88 26.33
N SER A 191 7.54 -16.13 25.23
CA SER A 191 8.16 -16.57 23.97
C SER A 191 9.45 -15.78 23.69
N PRO A 192 10.63 -16.21 24.19
CA PRO A 192 11.91 -15.51 23.98
C PRO A 192 12.42 -15.54 22.53
N SER A 193 11.67 -16.11 21.59
CA SER A 193 12.08 -16.36 20.21
C SER A 193 11.76 -15.23 19.23
N SER A 194 11.12 -14.12 19.64
CA SER A 194 10.88 -12.98 18.74
C SER A 194 11.05 -11.60 19.41
N PRO A 195 12.24 -10.96 19.32
CA PRO A 195 12.45 -9.59 19.78
C PRO A 195 11.59 -8.55 19.04
N ASN A 196 10.86 -8.96 17.98
CA ASN A 196 9.98 -8.10 17.21
C ASN A 196 8.58 -7.90 17.84
N ALA A 197 8.16 -8.75 18.79
CA ALA A 197 6.83 -8.66 19.41
C ALA A 197 6.65 -7.40 20.28
N GLN A 198 7.75 -6.79 20.75
CA GLN A 198 7.75 -5.58 21.57
C GLN A 198 7.87 -4.27 20.75
N LEU A 199 7.94 -4.39 19.42
CA LEU A 199 8.04 -3.23 18.54
C LEU A 199 6.68 -2.52 18.40
N PRO A 200 6.66 -1.18 18.36
CA PRO A 200 5.40 -0.42 18.33
C PRO A 200 4.58 -0.67 17.05
N GLU A 201 5.20 -1.09 15.95
CA GLU A 201 4.52 -1.45 14.69
C GLU A 201 3.80 -2.81 14.68
N HIS A 202 4.06 -3.67 15.67
CA HIS A 202 3.42 -4.99 15.83
C HIS A 202 2.47 -5.06 17.02
N GLN A 203 2.36 -3.96 17.76
CA GLN A 203 1.54 -3.91 18.95
C GLN A 203 0.05 -3.79 18.56
N PRO A 204 -0.83 -4.68 19.05
CA PRO A 204 -2.25 -4.58 18.77
C PRO A 204 -2.84 -3.30 19.37
N LEU A 205 -3.70 -2.64 18.58
CA LEU A 205 -4.43 -1.44 18.98
C LEU A 205 -5.77 -1.76 19.65
N PHE A 206 -6.27 -3.00 19.49
CA PHE A 206 -7.55 -3.48 20.01
C PHE A 206 -8.71 -2.56 19.61
N LEU A 207 -8.92 -2.45 18.30
CA LEU A 207 -10.08 -1.79 17.72
C LEU A 207 -11.34 -2.64 17.93
N LEU A 208 -12.53 -2.06 17.81
CA LEU A 208 -13.76 -2.72 18.26
C LEU A 208 -14.07 -3.99 17.47
N HIS A 209 -13.77 -4.01 16.17
CA HIS A 209 -13.95 -5.23 15.36
C HIS A 209 -13.08 -6.41 15.82
N GLN A 210 -12.04 -6.16 16.64
CA GLN A 210 -11.12 -7.17 17.18
C GLN A 210 -11.53 -7.66 18.57
N LEU A 211 -12.50 -6.99 19.20
CA LEU A 211 -12.97 -7.30 20.54
C LEU A 211 -13.98 -8.46 20.53
N SER A 212 -14.01 -9.22 21.63
CA SER A 212 -15.07 -10.20 21.85
C SER A 212 -16.40 -9.48 22.13
N PRO A 213 -17.57 -10.10 21.87
CA PRO A 213 -18.86 -9.50 22.19
C PRO A 213 -18.97 -9.10 23.67
N GLU A 214 -18.40 -9.90 24.58
CA GLU A 214 -18.35 -9.60 26.02
C GLU A 214 -17.51 -8.35 26.33
N ASP A 215 -16.43 -8.12 25.58
CA ASP A 215 -15.57 -6.94 25.72
C ASP A 215 -16.18 -5.69 25.09
N LEU A 216 -17.02 -5.85 24.06
CA LEU A 216 -17.76 -4.77 23.41
C LEU A 216 -18.84 -4.20 24.32
N ASP A 217 -19.52 -5.04 25.12
CA ASP A 217 -20.53 -4.62 26.10
C ASP A 217 -19.96 -3.70 27.19
N LEU A 218 -18.64 -3.75 27.42
CA LEU A 218 -17.94 -2.89 28.37
C LEU A 218 -17.59 -1.51 27.78
N CYS A 219 -17.65 -1.36 26.46
CA CYS A 219 -17.30 -0.13 25.75
C CYS A 219 -18.48 0.86 25.71
N VAL A 220 -18.19 2.13 25.46
CA VAL A 220 -19.23 3.16 25.30
C VAL A 220 -20.14 2.82 24.11
N PRO A 221 -21.48 2.93 24.25
CA PRO A 221 -22.43 2.59 23.18
C PRO A 221 -22.27 3.50 21.95
N GLY A 222 -22.57 2.98 20.76
CA GLY A 222 -22.45 3.69 19.48
C GLY A 222 -21.04 3.76 18.90
N LEU A 223 -20.02 3.36 19.67
CA LEU A 223 -18.62 3.33 19.23
C LEU A 223 -18.39 2.36 18.07
N ALA A 224 -19.06 1.20 18.09
CA ALA A 224 -18.96 0.19 17.03
C ALA A 224 -19.54 0.69 15.70
N ASP A 225 -20.64 1.46 15.76
CA ASP A 225 -21.28 2.01 14.57
C ASP A 225 -20.41 3.09 13.93
N MET A 226 -19.79 3.96 14.75
CA MET A 226 -18.84 4.97 14.27
C MET A 226 -17.61 4.31 13.63
N GLU A 227 -17.05 3.26 14.25
CA GLU A 227 -15.93 2.52 13.66
C GLU A 227 -16.33 1.88 12.33
N THR A 228 -17.52 1.27 12.24
CA THR A 228 -18.02 0.62 11.03
C THR A 228 -18.17 1.63 9.88
N ARG A 229 -18.74 2.82 10.16
CA ARG A 229 -18.82 3.92 9.18
C ARG A 229 -17.42 4.33 8.68
N LEU A 230 -16.47 4.52 9.59
CA LEU A 230 -15.09 4.89 9.23
C LEU A 230 -14.40 3.80 8.41
N ARG A 231 -14.58 2.54 8.78
CA ARG A 231 -14.00 1.36 8.10
C ARG A 231 -14.57 1.20 6.70
N GLU A 232 -15.87 1.37 6.52
CA GLU A 232 -16.51 1.33 5.20
C GLU A 232 -15.93 2.40 4.25
N ALA A 233 -15.80 3.64 4.71
CA ALA A 233 -15.15 4.67 3.89
C ALA A 233 -13.65 4.41 3.67
N GLN A 234 -12.94 3.91 4.68
CA GLN A 234 -11.53 3.52 4.56
C GLN A 234 -11.34 2.44 3.50
N MET A 235 -12.24 1.44 3.45
CA MET A 235 -12.27 0.39 2.44
C MET A 235 -12.48 0.98 1.04
N HIS A 236 -13.49 1.85 0.85
CA HIS A 236 -13.74 2.48 -0.44
C HIS A 236 -12.55 3.33 -0.92
N ASP A 237 -12.03 4.20 -0.06
CA ASP A 237 -10.89 5.07 -0.36
C ASP A 237 -9.61 4.28 -0.65
N SER A 238 -9.30 3.27 0.17
CA SER A 238 -8.10 2.46 0.02
C SER A 238 -8.16 1.64 -1.27
N LEU A 239 -9.32 1.08 -1.62
CA LEU A 239 -9.53 0.35 -2.87
C LEU A 239 -9.34 1.26 -4.09
N ASP A 240 -9.92 2.46 -4.07
CA ASP A 240 -9.78 3.41 -5.17
C ASP A 240 -8.35 3.91 -5.32
N LYS A 241 -7.67 4.22 -4.21
CA LYS A 241 -6.24 4.56 -4.20
C LYS A 241 -5.39 3.39 -4.70
N LEU A 242 -5.69 2.15 -4.29
CA LEU A 242 -4.97 0.94 -4.70
C LEU A 242 -5.08 0.74 -6.21
N ARG A 243 -6.29 0.80 -6.76
CA ARG A 243 -6.52 0.69 -8.20
C ARG A 243 -5.82 1.81 -8.97
N CYS A 244 -5.86 3.05 -8.48
CA CYS A 244 -5.10 4.16 -9.07
C CYS A 244 -3.60 3.87 -9.10
N GLN A 245 -3.01 3.39 -7.99
CA GLN A 245 -1.59 3.05 -7.95
C GLN A 245 -1.25 1.88 -8.90
N LEU A 246 -2.14 0.90 -9.08
CA LEU A 246 -1.98 -0.19 -10.06
C LEU A 246 -1.98 0.33 -11.51
N HIS A 247 -2.88 1.26 -11.85
CA HIS A 247 -2.87 1.89 -13.17
C HIS A 247 -1.59 2.72 -13.39
N VAL A 248 -1.14 3.46 -12.38
CA VAL A 248 0.14 4.17 -12.42
C VAL A 248 1.29 3.18 -12.65
N LYS A 249 1.33 2.05 -11.93
CA LYS A 249 2.33 0.98 -12.13
C LYS A 249 2.35 0.47 -13.56
N SER A 250 1.19 0.16 -14.12
CA SER A 250 1.05 -0.33 -15.48
C SER A 250 1.61 0.69 -16.49
N ARG A 251 1.21 1.96 -16.38
CA ARG A 251 1.73 3.04 -17.24
C ARG A 251 3.23 3.24 -17.07
N MET A 252 3.74 3.18 -15.83
CA MET A 252 5.17 3.26 -15.53
C MET A 252 5.96 2.10 -16.17
N MET A 253 5.41 0.89 -16.14
CA MET A 253 6.03 -0.29 -16.76
C MET A 253 6.05 -0.16 -18.28
N MET A 254 4.94 0.25 -18.89
CA MET A 254 4.87 0.53 -20.34
C MET A 254 5.87 1.61 -20.76
N PHE A 255 5.94 2.71 -19.99
CA PHE A 255 6.91 3.78 -20.23
C PHE A 255 8.35 3.25 -20.12
N LYS A 256 8.65 2.45 -19.09
CA LYS A 256 9.96 1.83 -18.89
C LYS A 256 10.36 0.99 -20.10
N THR A 257 9.49 0.08 -20.53
CA THR A 257 9.76 -0.81 -21.66
C THR A 257 9.97 -0.02 -22.96
N ARG A 258 9.14 0.99 -23.22
CA ARG A 258 9.17 1.73 -24.48
C ARG A 258 10.29 2.76 -24.57
N TYR A 259 10.54 3.51 -23.50
CA TYR A 259 11.39 4.71 -23.57
C TYR A 259 12.65 4.67 -22.70
N VAL A 260 12.68 3.85 -21.64
CA VAL A 260 13.85 3.83 -20.76
C VAL A 260 14.94 2.97 -21.39
N ARG A 261 16.07 3.62 -21.67
CA ARG A 261 17.30 3.02 -22.21
C ARG A 261 18.47 3.33 -21.27
N HIS A 262 19.52 2.52 -21.32
CA HIS A 262 20.74 2.67 -20.53
C HIS A 262 20.57 2.41 -19.02
N GLN A 263 21.66 2.04 -18.36
CA GLN A 263 21.66 1.57 -16.97
C GLN A 263 21.15 2.64 -15.99
N GLY A 264 21.63 3.88 -16.09
CA GLY A 264 21.29 4.94 -15.13
C GLY A 264 19.80 5.30 -15.11
N ALA A 265 19.17 5.43 -16.29
CA ALA A 265 17.73 5.70 -16.38
C ALA A 265 16.91 4.48 -15.91
N ASN A 266 17.39 3.25 -16.19
CA ASN A 266 16.75 2.02 -15.72
C ASN A 266 16.76 1.92 -14.18
N THR A 267 17.89 2.23 -13.54
CA THR A 267 17.97 2.26 -12.07
C THR A 267 17.03 3.32 -11.46
N LYS A 268 16.98 4.53 -12.03
CA LYS A 268 16.04 5.57 -11.57
C LYS A 268 14.58 5.14 -11.73
N MET A 269 14.25 4.54 -12.88
CA MET A 269 12.90 4.06 -13.14
C MET A 269 12.52 2.91 -12.21
N ARG A 270 13.45 2.00 -11.92
CA ARG A 270 13.23 0.91 -10.95
C ARG A 270 12.94 1.46 -9.56
N ARG A 271 13.71 2.42 -9.07
CA ARG A 271 13.43 3.07 -7.77
C ARG A 271 12.02 3.69 -7.72
N ARG A 272 11.56 4.32 -8.81
CA ARG A 272 10.20 4.87 -8.86
C ARG A 272 9.13 3.78 -8.82
N LEU A 273 9.36 2.65 -9.51
CA LEU A 273 8.48 1.49 -9.42
C LEU A 273 8.45 0.92 -8.01
N ASP A 274 9.60 0.76 -7.37
CA ASP A 274 9.67 0.23 -6.01
C ASP A 274 8.92 1.14 -5.00
N VAL A 275 8.96 2.47 -5.17
CA VAL A 275 8.17 3.42 -4.36
C VAL A 275 6.66 3.29 -4.62
N ASN A 276 6.25 3.04 -5.87
CA ASN A 276 4.84 2.80 -6.18
C ASN A 276 4.37 1.42 -5.65
N ASP A 277 5.21 0.40 -5.74
CA ASP A 277 4.97 -0.92 -5.16
C ASP A 277 4.80 -0.84 -3.63
N ALA A 278 5.62 -0.03 -2.96
CA ALA A 278 5.48 0.26 -1.54
C ALA A 278 4.10 0.83 -1.20
N ARG A 279 3.61 1.78 -2.00
CA ARG A 279 2.27 2.37 -1.82
C ARG A 279 1.17 1.35 -2.04
N ILE A 280 1.31 0.48 -3.04
CA ILE A 280 0.35 -0.59 -3.33
C ILE A 280 0.24 -1.54 -2.13
N ILE A 281 1.37 -1.95 -1.54
CA ILE A 281 1.37 -2.87 -0.39
C ILE A 281 0.70 -2.24 0.82
N VAL A 282 1.07 -1.00 1.17
CA VAL A 282 0.46 -0.29 2.30
C VAL A 282 -1.05 -0.09 2.10
N LEU A 283 -1.48 0.29 0.88
CA LEU A 283 -2.90 0.45 0.56
C LEU A 283 -3.66 -0.89 0.57
N ALA A 284 -3.01 -1.99 0.19
CA ALA A 284 -3.60 -3.32 0.26
C ALA A 284 -3.78 -3.77 1.71
N GLU A 285 -2.80 -3.54 2.58
CA GLU A 285 -2.94 -3.80 4.03
C GLU A 285 -4.06 -2.95 4.64
N LYS A 286 -4.12 -1.65 4.29
CA LYS A 286 -5.20 -0.74 4.74
C LYS A 286 -6.58 -1.22 4.28
N TYR A 287 -6.71 -1.73 3.04
CA TYR A 287 -7.96 -2.28 2.53
C TYR A 287 -8.35 -3.59 3.22
N GLN A 288 -7.38 -4.44 3.56
CA GLN A 288 -7.64 -5.72 4.23
C GLN A 288 -7.98 -5.57 5.72
N ALA A 289 -7.49 -4.51 6.35
CA ALA A 289 -7.79 -4.18 7.74
C ALA A 289 -9.10 -3.40 7.90
N ALA A 290 -9.60 -2.80 6.82
CA ALA A 290 -10.89 -2.13 6.76
C ALA A 290 -12.03 -3.14 6.62
#